data_AF-A0AAI9YUC5-F1
#
_entry.id   AF-A0AAI9YUC5-F1
#
_cell.length_a   1.000
_cell.length_b   1.000
_cell.length_c   1.000
_cell.angle_alpha   90.00
_cell.angle_beta   90.00
_cell.angle_gamma   90.00
#
_symmetry.space_group_name_H-M   'P 1'
#
loop_
_entity.id
_entity.type
_entity.pdbx_description
1 polymer ?
#
loop_
_entity_poly.entity_id
_entity_poly.type
_entity_poly.pdbx_seq_one_letter_code
_entity_poly.pdbx_strand_id
1 'polypeptide(L)'
;MSKILLSIAISTAQEQHAWSVLKARPSKLQSIDGLLASKSNALNILDARLWMLYPLSMFLSLLFWLLPFATLLTPATLTVKAAVARGIIVGPISSISFTSEAFARLTDGTIIPMASIYGNASWNLDFEGPALRCSALDVDDELRINVTKSATERCSDGYCYRDISWMPESTTDLSPFSPDKKDSTRDTVSGPRDAPITLYVVENNDDGLSDSNMLVLDSFTKCTLYSASYQTEFSYRSGVQEISTIPIANEPSEPWLQSVGTMSTKTFNKGVGVPFQAVMDAFSSMLIGSALINRNIQGAPRIIQTQVGITNLAKDLMFFGKQFSNQPGAGHEIPRLLENMFLNTTLSLMSQAELNPTAPIQARIETEVYQNIYTYSVAPLWIAYGVAVGITILSVTIGTWAVVVTGSSYSSRFSTILRLAFNIRLSKYLHRAPGHWRRRSAT
;
A
#
# COMPACT_ATOMS: atom_id res chain seq x y z
N MET A 1 5.23 25.04 -33.76
CA MET A 1 5.02 25.89 -34.95
C MET A 1 4.80 27.37 -34.62
N SER A 2 3.92 27.73 -33.66
CA SER A 2 3.64 29.13 -33.29
C SER A 2 4.87 29.97 -32.91
N LYS A 3 5.84 29.40 -32.18
CA LYS A 3 7.09 30.08 -31.77
C LYS A 3 7.94 30.57 -32.96
N ILE A 4 8.05 29.74 -34.00
CA ILE A 4 8.86 30.05 -35.19
C ILE A 4 8.20 31.20 -35.96
N LEU A 5 6.86 31.15 -36.10
CA LEU A 5 6.09 32.21 -36.76
C LEU A 5 6.20 33.55 -36.02
N LEU A 6 6.14 33.56 -34.69
CA LEU A 6 6.32 34.77 -33.89
C LEU A 6 7.73 35.34 -34.02
N SER A 7 8.77 34.49 -34.01
CA SER A 7 10.15 34.91 -34.21
C SER A 7 10.35 35.55 -35.59
N ILE A 8 9.77 34.97 -36.64
CA ILE A 8 9.81 35.52 -38.00
C ILE A 8 9.04 36.85 -38.08
N ALA A 9 7.88 36.97 -37.44
CA ALA A 9 7.09 38.20 -37.41
C ALA A 9 7.84 39.36 -36.74
N ILE A 10 8.42 39.13 -35.55
CA ILE A 10 9.21 40.14 -34.83
C ILE A 10 10.44 40.53 -35.64
N SER A 11 11.10 39.54 -36.25
CA SER A 11 12.26 39.80 -37.10
C SER A 11 11.88 40.67 -38.30
N THR A 12 10.89 40.27 -39.09
CA THR A 12 10.48 41.04 -40.27
C THR A 12 10.00 42.44 -39.91
N ALA A 13 9.22 42.60 -38.83
CA ALA A 13 8.78 43.91 -38.34
C ALA A 13 9.95 44.84 -37.94
N GLN A 14 10.96 44.31 -37.25
CA GLN A 14 12.15 45.09 -36.89
C GLN A 14 12.91 45.57 -38.12
N GLU A 15 13.06 44.72 -39.14
CA GLU A 15 13.73 45.09 -40.39
C GLU A 15 12.97 46.17 -41.15
N GLN A 16 11.66 46.02 -41.31
CA GLN A 16 10.85 47.02 -42.00
C GLN A 16 10.88 48.38 -41.29
N HIS A 17 10.78 48.37 -39.95
CA HIS A 17 10.80 49.59 -39.16
C HIS A 17 12.19 50.23 -39.11
N ALA A 18 13.28 49.46 -39.07
CA ALA A 18 14.63 50.02 -39.16
C ALA A 18 14.83 50.76 -40.49
N TRP A 19 14.40 50.18 -41.60
CA TRP A 19 14.50 50.79 -42.92
C TRP A 19 13.61 52.02 -43.11
N SER A 20 12.41 52.04 -42.54
CA SER A 20 11.53 53.22 -42.62
C SER A 20 12.16 54.44 -41.94
N VAL A 21 12.78 54.24 -40.77
CA VAL A 21 13.41 55.33 -40.01
C VAL A 21 14.72 55.80 -40.66
N LEU A 22 15.52 54.88 -41.22
CA LEU A 22 16.76 55.21 -41.95
C LEU A 22 16.50 56.08 -43.19
N LYS A 23 15.35 55.92 -43.84
CA LYS A 23 14.94 56.80 -44.95
C LYS A 23 14.48 58.17 -44.50
N ALA A 24 13.82 58.25 -43.34
CA ALA A 24 13.24 59.49 -42.83
C ALA A 24 14.28 60.43 -42.21
N ARG A 25 15.42 59.91 -41.72
CA ARG A 25 16.45 60.72 -41.04
C ARG A 25 17.87 60.38 -41.51
N PRO A 26 18.70 61.39 -41.87
CA PRO A 26 20.13 61.16 -42.12
C PRO A 26 20.82 60.77 -40.81
N SER A 27 21.57 59.67 -40.81
CA SER A 27 22.16 59.08 -39.61
C SER A 27 23.63 58.72 -39.84
N LYS A 28 24.42 58.69 -38.75
CA LYS A 28 25.84 58.31 -38.79
C LYS A 28 25.98 56.82 -39.06
N LEU A 29 26.94 56.44 -39.90
CA LEU A 29 27.17 55.05 -40.34
C LEU A 29 27.28 54.06 -39.16
N GLN A 30 28.00 54.44 -38.11
CA GLN A 30 28.15 53.62 -36.89
C GLN A 30 26.81 53.30 -36.20
N SER A 31 25.82 54.20 -36.25
CA SER A 31 24.50 53.98 -35.68
C SER A 31 23.63 53.08 -36.56
N ILE A 32 23.84 53.10 -37.89
CA ILE A 32 23.18 52.22 -38.86
C ILE A 32 23.70 50.79 -38.68
N ASP A 33 25.01 50.63 -38.59
CA ASP A 33 25.65 49.33 -38.37
C ASP A 33 25.23 48.73 -37.03
N GLY A 34 25.20 49.54 -35.96
CA GLY A 34 24.69 49.10 -34.65
C GLY A 34 23.22 48.67 -34.67
N LEU A 35 22.36 49.38 -35.41
CA LEU A 35 20.93 49.10 -35.55
C LEU A 35 20.64 47.82 -36.36
N LEU A 36 21.39 47.59 -37.45
CA LEU A 36 21.22 46.40 -38.28
C LEU A 36 21.88 45.16 -37.66
N ALA A 37 22.98 45.33 -36.92
CA ALA A 37 23.65 44.24 -36.22
C ALA A 37 23.00 43.87 -34.88
N SER A 38 21.94 44.54 -34.42
CA SER A 38 21.32 44.26 -33.11
C SER A 38 20.67 42.87 -33.03
N LYS A 39 20.25 42.31 -34.16
CA LYS A 39 19.71 40.95 -34.24
C LYS A 39 20.77 39.86 -34.19
N SER A 40 21.98 40.14 -34.68
CA SER A 40 23.09 39.18 -34.66
C SER A 40 23.93 39.31 -33.40
N ASN A 41 24.08 40.52 -32.86
CA ASN A 41 24.90 40.85 -31.70
C ASN A 41 24.05 41.49 -30.61
N ALA A 42 23.71 40.72 -29.58
CA ALA A 42 22.89 41.18 -28.45
C ALA A 42 23.50 42.37 -27.70
N LEU A 43 24.82 42.51 -27.69
CA LEU A 43 25.52 43.60 -27.00
C LEU A 43 25.18 44.99 -27.58
N ASN A 44 24.81 45.06 -28.86
CA ASN A 44 24.40 46.32 -29.48
C ASN A 44 23.03 46.81 -28.97
N ILE A 45 22.25 45.94 -28.31
CA ILE A 45 20.97 46.31 -27.69
C ILE A 45 21.22 47.11 -26.39
N LEU A 46 22.39 47.01 -25.76
CA LEU A 46 22.73 47.74 -24.54
C LEU A 46 23.23 49.18 -24.80
N ASP A 47 23.46 49.58 -26.06
CA ASP A 47 23.88 50.94 -26.36
C ASP A 47 22.70 51.92 -26.19
N ALA A 48 22.73 52.70 -25.11
CA ALA A 48 21.68 53.68 -24.77
C ALA A 48 21.49 54.76 -25.85
N ARG A 49 22.51 55.02 -26.68
CA ARG A 49 22.41 55.97 -27.80
C ARG A 49 21.43 55.49 -28.86
N LEU A 50 21.40 54.18 -29.12
CA LEU A 50 20.50 53.56 -30.10
C LEU A 50 19.05 53.54 -29.58
N TRP A 51 18.84 53.39 -28.27
CA TRP A 51 17.52 53.48 -27.65
C TRP A 51 16.92 54.88 -27.72
N MET A 52 17.72 55.93 -27.53
CA MET A 52 17.23 57.30 -27.67
C MET A 52 16.91 57.68 -29.12
N LEU A 53 17.68 57.19 -30.10
CA LEU A 53 17.42 57.51 -31.51
C LEU A 53 16.34 56.63 -32.15
N TYR A 54 16.30 55.34 -31.81
CA TYR A 54 15.49 54.32 -32.49
C TYR A 54 14.77 53.39 -31.48
N PRO A 55 13.95 53.93 -30.56
CA PRO A 55 13.39 53.17 -29.44
C PRO A 55 12.55 51.97 -29.85
N LEU A 56 11.70 52.13 -30.87
CA LEU A 56 10.80 51.06 -31.35
C LEU A 56 11.55 49.90 -32.02
N SER A 57 12.62 50.18 -32.77
CA SER A 57 13.41 49.13 -33.41
C SER A 57 14.24 48.34 -32.40
N MET A 58 14.79 49.04 -31.39
CA MET A 58 15.53 48.43 -30.29
C MET A 58 14.62 47.58 -29.40
N PHE A 59 13.40 48.02 -29.12
CA PHE A 59 12.40 47.25 -28.38
C PHE A 59 12.02 45.94 -29.10
N LEU A 60 11.80 45.96 -30.41
CA LEU A 60 11.54 44.74 -31.19
C LEU A 60 12.74 43.77 -31.19
N SER A 61 13.96 44.30 -31.22
CA SER A 61 15.18 43.49 -31.09
C SER A 61 15.33 42.87 -29.71
N LEU A 62 14.97 43.58 -28.64
CA LEU A 62 14.96 43.05 -27.27
C LEU A 62 13.94 41.90 -27.14
N LEU A 63 12.73 42.08 -27.69
CA LEU A 63 11.70 41.05 -27.69
C LEU A 63 12.15 39.78 -28.42
N PHE A 64 12.88 39.92 -29.53
CA PHE A 64 13.45 38.78 -30.26
C PHE A 64 14.38 37.93 -29.38
N TRP A 65 15.20 38.56 -28.54
CA TRP A 65 16.11 37.90 -27.61
C TRP A 65 15.46 37.37 -26.33
N LEU A 66 14.28 37.86 -25.95
CA LEU A 66 13.51 37.37 -24.80
C LEU A 66 12.64 36.14 -25.13
N LEU A 67 12.41 35.84 -26.41
CA LEU A 67 11.64 34.67 -26.85
C LEU A 67 12.17 33.33 -26.29
N PRO A 68 13.48 33.03 -26.29
CA PRO A 68 14.01 31.78 -25.73
C PRO A 68 13.71 31.64 -24.24
N PHE A 69 13.79 32.73 -23.46
CA PHE A 69 13.49 32.73 -22.03
C PHE A 69 12.01 32.47 -21.73
N ALA A 70 11.09 32.99 -22.57
CA ALA A 70 9.67 32.69 -22.44
C ALA A 70 9.36 31.20 -22.58
N THR A 71 10.14 30.47 -23.40
CA THR A 71 9.95 29.02 -23.57
C THR A 71 10.37 28.20 -22.35
N LEU A 72 11.27 28.72 -21.52
CA LEU A 72 11.72 28.08 -20.29
C LEU A 72 10.67 28.15 -19.18
N LEU A 73 9.86 29.21 -19.17
CA LEU A 73 8.80 29.42 -18.17
C LEU A 73 7.58 28.53 -18.42
N THR A 74 7.32 28.13 -19.67
CA THR A 74 6.15 27.30 -20.02
C THR A 74 6.12 25.92 -19.33
N PRO A 75 7.19 25.10 -19.30
CA PRO A 75 7.18 23.84 -18.56
C PRO A 75 7.13 24.02 -17.03
N ALA A 76 7.55 25.18 -16.50
CA ALA A 76 7.51 25.47 -15.06
C ALA A 76 6.08 25.70 -14.50
N THR A 77 5.07 25.79 -15.36
CA THR A 77 3.67 25.99 -14.94
C THR A 77 2.94 24.69 -14.56
N LEU A 78 3.57 23.53 -14.82
CA LEU A 78 3.05 22.22 -14.47
C LEU A 78 3.40 21.92 -13.01
N THR A 79 2.39 21.73 -12.16
CA THR A 79 2.59 21.29 -10.77
C THR A 79 2.10 19.87 -10.60
N VAL A 80 2.92 19.03 -9.98
CA VAL A 80 2.54 17.66 -9.61
C VAL A 80 1.95 17.70 -8.21
N LYS A 81 0.71 17.23 -8.07
CA LYS A 81 0.08 17.04 -6.77
C LYS A 81 -0.20 15.54 -6.60
N ALA A 82 0.21 15.00 -5.47
CA ALA A 82 -0.24 13.67 -5.05
C ALA A 82 -1.72 13.79 -4.65
N ALA A 83 -2.56 12.95 -5.21
CA ALA A 83 -3.96 12.84 -4.84
C ALA A 83 -4.28 11.38 -4.53
N VAL A 84 -5.15 11.18 -3.54
CA VAL A 84 -5.66 9.85 -3.20
C VAL A 84 -6.89 9.58 -4.08
N ALA A 85 -6.78 8.58 -4.95
CA ALA A 85 -7.92 8.03 -5.66
C ALA A 85 -8.57 6.96 -4.78
N ARG A 86 -9.87 7.11 -4.51
CA ARG A 86 -10.67 6.07 -3.87
C ARG A 86 -11.42 5.29 -4.93
N GLY A 87 -11.25 3.98 -4.91
CA GLY A 87 -11.93 3.04 -5.79
C GLY A 87 -12.72 2.04 -4.97
N ILE A 88 -13.78 1.50 -5.58
CA ILE A 88 -14.53 0.37 -5.03
C ILE A 88 -14.45 -0.73 -6.07
N ILE A 89 -13.90 -1.88 -5.68
CA ILE A 89 -13.77 -3.07 -6.53
C ILE A 89 -14.57 -4.19 -5.88
N VAL A 90 -15.41 -4.85 -6.66
CA VAL A 90 -16.10 -6.07 -6.24
C VAL A 90 -15.34 -7.22 -6.88
N GLY A 91 -14.76 -8.09 -6.07
CA GLY A 91 -13.93 -9.19 -6.55
C GLY A 91 -13.78 -10.30 -5.52
N PRO A 92 -13.26 -11.47 -5.96
CA PRO A 92 -12.92 -12.55 -5.04
C PRO A 92 -11.81 -12.10 -4.11
N ILE A 93 -11.99 -12.34 -2.81
CA ILE A 93 -10.92 -12.13 -1.83
C ILE A 93 -9.85 -13.22 -2.02
N SER A 94 -8.59 -12.88 -1.77
CA SER A 94 -7.50 -13.85 -1.79
C SER A 94 -7.71 -14.91 -0.69
N SER A 95 -7.73 -16.18 -1.09
CA SER A 95 -7.67 -17.29 -0.15
C SER A 95 -6.26 -17.44 0.40
N ILE A 96 -6.15 -17.90 1.64
CA ILE A 96 -4.84 -18.19 2.23
C ILE A 96 -4.21 -19.42 1.55
N SER A 97 -2.90 -19.34 1.31
CA SER A 97 -2.09 -20.46 0.80
C SER A 97 -1.43 -21.18 1.98
N PHE A 98 -1.65 -22.49 2.10
CA PHE A 98 -1.06 -23.32 3.15
C PHE A 98 0.40 -23.64 2.78
N THR A 99 1.31 -22.81 3.25
CA THR A 99 2.76 -23.03 3.18
C THR A 99 3.31 -23.48 4.53
N SER A 100 4.57 -23.89 4.58
CA SER A 100 5.25 -24.19 5.86
C SER A 100 5.28 -22.98 6.81
N GLU A 101 5.24 -21.76 6.28
CA GLU A 101 5.14 -20.53 7.07
C GLU A 101 3.76 -20.37 7.71
N ALA A 102 2.70 -20.78 7.00
CA ALA A 102 1.34 -20.79 7.55
C ALA A 102 1.23 -21.70 8.77
N PHE A 103 1.87 -22.88 8.73
CA PHE A 103 1.92 -23.79 9.88
C PHE A 103 2.58 -23.13 11.11
N ALA A 104 3.74 -22.50 10.93
CA ALA A 104 4.43 -21.81 12.01
C ALA A 104 3.58 -20.69 12.64
N ARG A 105 2.81 -19.96 11.82
CA ARG A 105 1.90 -18.89 12.30
C ARG A 105 0.72 -19.43 13.09
N LEU A 106 0.12 -20.54 12.63
CA LEU A 106 -0.95 -21.25 13.35
C LEU A 106 -0.47 -21.76 14.71
N THR A 107 0.73 -22.34 14.77
CA THR A 107 1.34 -22.79 16.04
C THR A 107 1.64 -21.63 16.99
N ASP A 108 1.91 -20.44 16.44
CA ASP A 108 2.16 -19.22 17.20
C ASP A 108 0.86 -18.48 17.61
N GLY A 109 -0.31 -18.99 17.20
CA GLY A 109 -1.58 -18.33 17.45
C GLY A 109 -1.72 -17.00 16.72
N THR A 110 -0.97 -16.79 15.64
CA THR A 110 -1.00 -15.57 14.83
C THR A 110 -1.77 -15.78 13.53
N ILE A 111 -2.40 -14.72 13.03
CA ILE A 111 -3.21 -14.82 11.81
C ILE A 111 -2.28 -14.96 10.60
N ILE A 112 -2.56 -15.93 9.73
CA ILE A 112 -1.80 -16.10 8.49
C ILE A 112 -2.02 -14.87 7.60
N PRO A 113 -0.97 -14.26 7.04
CA PRO A 113 -1.14 -13.12 6.16
C PRO A 113 -1.89 -13.53 4.89
N MET A 114 -2.99 -12.85 4.61
CA MET A 114 -3.66 -12.95 3.31
C MET A 114 -3.07 -11.85 2.41
N ALA A 115 -2.49 -12.27 1.28
CA ALA A 115 -1.84 -11.33 0.37
C ALA A 115 -2.90 -10.44 -0.28
N SER A 116 -2.85 -9.13 -0.03
CA SER A 116 -3.67 -8.17 -0.76
C SER A 116 -3.01 -7.83 -2.10
N ILE A 117 -3.82 -7.76 -3.16
CA ILE A 117 -3.38 -7.28 -4.49
C ILE A 117 -3.05 -5.78 -4.45
N TYR A 118 -3.61 -5.05 -3.48
CA TYR A 118 -3.48 -3.60 -3.32
C TYR A 118 -2.77 -3.26 -2.01
N GLY A 119 -1.81 -2.32 -2.07
CA GLY A 119 -1.06 -1.88 -0.87
C GLY A 119 -1.94 -1.21 0.20
N ASN A 120 -2.96 -0.46 -0.23
CA ASN A 120 -3.96 0.12 0.67
C ASN A 120 -5.36 -0.33 0.24
N ALA A 121 -5.98 -1.20 1.03
CA ALA A 121 -7.32 -1.69 0.79
C ALA A 121 -8.01 -2.01 2.11
N SER A 122 -9.33 -1.83 2.15
CA SER A 122 -10.16 -2.22 3.27
C SER A 122 -11.43 -2.92 2.80
N TRP A 123 -11.85 -3.95 3.53
CA TRP A 123 -13.11 -4.64 3.27
C TRP A 123 -13.64 -5.28 4.54
N ASN A 124 -14.96 -5.44 4.57
CA ASN A 124 -15.64 -6.15 5.65
C ASN A 124 -16.09 -7.52 5.17
N LEU A 125 -15.95 -8.50 6.05
CA LEU A 125 -16.41 -9.85 5.82
C LEU A 125 -17.15 -10.33 7.06
N ASP A 126 -18.39 -10.73 6.84
CA ASP A 126 -19.23 -11.35 7.85
C ASP A 126 -19.31 -12.85 7.54
N PHE A 127 -18.96 -13.69 8.51
CA PHE A 127 -19.04 -15.14 8.37
C PHE A 127 -19.41 -15.82 9.69
N GLU A 128 -20.04 -16.98 9.60
CA GLU A 128 -20.27 -17.84 10.77
C GLU A 128 -19.10 -18.79 10.95
N GLY A 129 -18.66 -18.97 12.20
CA GLY A 129 -17.53 -19.82 12.53
C GLY A 129 -17.53 -20.36 13.94
N PRO A 130 -16.66 -21.34 14.24
CA PRO A 130 -16.49 -21.84 15.58
C PRO A 130 -15.80 -20.80 16.46
N ALA A 131 -16.33 -20.56 17.67
CA ALA A 131 -15.68 -19.81 18.72
C ALA A 131 -15.47 -20.69 19.95
N LEU A 132 -14.37 -20.49 20.66
CA LEU A 132 -14.13 -21.14 21.94
C LEU A 132 -14.54 -20.16 23.05
N ARG A 133 -15.21 -20.66 24.08
CA ARG A 133 -15.33 -19.94 25.35
C ARG A 133 -14.79 -20.78 26.49
N CYS A 134 -13.90 -20.19 27.25
CA CYS A 134 -13.18 -20.84 28.32
C CYS A 134 -13.54 -20.22 29.66
N SER A 135 -13.71 -21.08 30.66
CA SER A 135 -13.95 -20.71 32.05
C SER A 135 -13.05 -21.54 32.96
N ALA A 136 -12.51 -20.91 34.01
CA ALA A 136 -11.85 -21.64 35.07
C ALA A 136 -12.90 -22.47 35.84
N LEU A 137 -12.58 -23.72 36.17
CA LEU A 137 -13.37 -24.56 37.06
C LEU A 137 -13.09 -24.21 38.51
N ASP A 138 -14.13 -24.28 39.34
CA ASP A 138 -14.02 -24.00 40.76
C ASP A 138 -13.15 -25.04 41.47
N VAL A 139 -12.59 -24.68 42.62
CA VAL A 139 -11.72 -25.55 43.43
C VAL A 139 -12.49 -26.79 43.93
N ASP A 140 -13.78 -26.62 44.22
CA ASP A 140 -14.66 -27.66 44.77
C ASP A 140 -15.33 -28.52 43.69
N ASP A 141 -14.99 -28.34 42.42
CA ASP A 141 -15.56 -29.12 41.33
C ASP A 141 -15.14 -30.61 41.44
N GLU A 142 -16.12 -31.53 41.40
CA GLU A 142 -15.88 -32.98 41.54
C GLU A 142 -14.92 -33.51 40.46
N LEU A 143 -14.98 -32.98 39.24
CA LEU A 143 -14.08 -33.38 38.16
C LEU A 143 -12.64 -32.99 38.48
N ARG A 144 -12.43 -31.77 38.98
CA ARG A 144 -11.12 -31.26 39.39
C ARG A 144 -10.51 -32.15 40.47
N ILE A 145 -11.30 -32.50 41.49
CA ILE A 145 -10.86 -33.36 42.60
C ILE A 145 -10.50 -34.76 42.10
N ASN A 146 -11.38 -35.38 41.28
CA ASN A 146 -11.17 -36.73 40.77
C ASN A 146 -9.95 -36.84 39.84
N VAL A 147 -9.75 -35.86 38.96
CA VAL A 147 -8.59 -35.83 38.06
C VAL A 147 -7.30 -35.61 38.84
N THR A 148 -7.29 -34.71 39.83
CA THR A 148 -6.10 -34.44 40.66
C THR A 148 -5.69 -35.67 41.46
N LYS A 149 -6.65 -36.37 42.06
CA LYS A 149 -6.41 -37.64 42.75
C LYS A 149 -5.85 -38.70 41.80
N SER A 150 -6.49 -38.87 40.64
CA SER A 150 -6.09 -39.85 39.62
C SER A 150 -4.71 -39.57 39.03
N ALA A 151 -4.33 -38.30 38.88
CA ALA A 151 -3.01 -37.87 38.43
C ALA A 151 -1.93 -38.13 39.51
N THR A 152 -2.27 -37.92 40.79
CA THR A 152 -1.38 -38.21 41.92
C THR A 152 -1.09 -39.70 42.05
N GLU A 153 -2.11 -40.55 41.94
CA GLU A 153 -1.97 -42.02 42.00
C GLU A 153 -1.12 -42.60 40.85
N ARG A 154 -1.05 -41.87 39.73
CA ARG A 154 -0.27 -42.25 38.54
C ARG A 154 1.14 -41.67 38.51
N CYS A 155 1.55 -40.92 39.54
CA CYS A 155 2.94 -40.51 39.67
C CYS A 155 3.83 -41.75 39.89
N SER A 156 4.79 -42.00 38.99
CA SER A 156 5.73 -43.13 39.08
C SER A 156 7.16 -42.65 38.92
N ASP A 157 8.10 -43.23 39.68
CA ASP A 157 9.54 -42.90 39.64
C ASP A 157 9.86 -41.39 39.76
N GLY A 158 9.01 -40.67 40.49
CA GLY A 158 9.11 -39.22 40.66
C GLY A 158 8.55 -38.40 39.50
N TYR A 159 8.16 -39.02 38.38
CA TYR A 159 7.48 -38.33 37.29
C TYR A 159 6.00 -38.15 37.60
N CYS A 160 5.58 -36.90 37.60
CA CYS A 160 4.23 -36.47 37.84
C CYS A 160 3.75 -35.55 36.73
N TYR A 161 2.43 -35.55 36.48
CA TYR A 161 1.82 -34.66 35.51
C TYR A 161 1.97 -33.21 35.94
N ARG A 162 2.58 -32.41 35.06
CA ARG A 162 2.58 -30.96 35.15
C ARG A 162 1.36 -30.41 34.43
N ASP A 163 1.20 -30.83 33.17
CA ASP A 163 0.14 -30.35 32.29
C ASP A 163 -0.58 -31.52 31.66
N ILE A 164 -1.89 -31.41 31.56
CA ILE A 164 -2.76 -32.40 30.91
C ILE A 164 -3.80 -31.66 30.11
N SER A 165 -3.90 -31.96 28.81
CA SER A 165 -4.94 -31.45 27.94
C SER A 165 -5.65 -32.62 27.25
N TRP A 166 -6.98 -32.64 27.30
CA TRP A 166 -7.77 -33.72 26.70
C TRP A 166 -9.17 -33.27 26.32
N MET A 167 -9.79 -34.05 25.44
CA MET A 167 -11.24 -33.99 25.20
C MET A 167 -11.90 -35.25 25.74
N PRO A 168 -13.04 -35.15 26.44
CA PRO A 168 -13.76 -36.31 26.95
C PRO A 168 -14.40 -37.10 25.81
N GLU A 169 -14.51 -38.42 25.98
CA GLU A 169 -15.14 -39.31 24.99
C GLU A 169 -16.67 -39.29 25.07
N SER A 170 -17.21 -39.06 26.26
CA SER A 170 -18.65 -39.01 26.52
C SER A 170 -18.95 -38.09 27.71
N THR A 171 -20.22 -37.73 27.88
CA THR A 171 -20.69 -36.98 29.06
C THR A 171 -20.58 -37.77 30.35
N THR A 172 -20.53 -39.10 30.28
CA THR A 172 -20.41 -39.98 31.45
C THR A 172 -18.97 -40.26 31.87
N ASP A 173 -18.03 -40.21 30.92
CA ASP A 173 -16.60 -40.42 31.17
C ASP A 173 -15.81 -39.18 30.75
N LEU A 174 -15.61 -38.29 31.72
CA LEU A 174 -14.87 -37.04 31.56
C LEU A 174 -13.37 -37.21 31.88
N SER A 175 -12.93 -38.41 32.27
CA SER A 175 -11.57 -38.65 32.73
C SER A 175 -10.54 -38.50 31.60
N PRO A 176 -9.39 -37.85 31.82
CA PRO A 176 -8.28 -37.83 30.87
C PRO A 176 -7.59 -39.18 30.70
N PHE A 177 -7.76 -40.10 31.66
CA PHE A 177 -6.96 -41.33 31.72
C PHE A 177 -7.68 -42.50 31.04
N SER A 178 -6.94 -43.26 30.25
CA SER A 178 -7.46 -44.50 29.67
C SER A 178 -7.62 -45.58 30.75
N PRO A 179 -8.74 -46.34 30.76
CA PRO A 179 -8.93 -47.44 31.70
C PRO A 179 -7.99 -48.63 31.44
N ASP A 180 -7.54 -48.81 30.19
CA ASP A 180 -6.80 -50.00 29.75
C ASP A 180 -5.27 -49.87 29.85
N LYS A 181 -4.75 -48.65 30.00
CA LYS A 181 -3.31 -48.35 30.05
C LYS A 181 -2.99 -47.46 31.24
N LYS A 182 -2.18 -47.96 32.18
CA LYS A 182 -1.84 -47.27 33.43
C LYS A 182 -1.18 -45.90 33.22
N ASP A 183 -0.43 -45.72 32.14
CA ASP A 183 0.46 -44.56 31.93
C ASP A 183 0.11 -43.71 30.70
N SER A 184 -1.10 -43.83 30.13
CA SER A 184 -1.49 -43.01 28.97
C SER A 184 -2.73 -42.17 29.22
N THR A 185 -2.63 -40.89 28.88
CA THR A 185 -3.77 -40.02 28.65
C THR A 185 -4.53 -40.43 27.38
N ARG A 186 -5.78 -40.02 27.26
CA ARG A 186 -6.60 -40.21 26.06
C ARG A 186 -6.14 -39.25 24.97
N ASP A 187 -5.88 -39.78 23.77
CA ASP A 187 -5.51 -39.01 22.58
C ASP A 187 -6.73 -38.74 21.66
N THR A 188 -7.94 -38.74 22.21
CA THR A 188 -9.17 -38.55 21.43
C THR A 188 -9.34 -37.09 21.02
N VAL A 189 -9.37 -36.84 19.72
CA VAL A 189 -9.42 -35.49 19.13
C VAL A 189 -10.87 -35.04 18.79
N SER A 190 -11.82 -35.97 18.70
CA SER A 190 -13.18 -35.69 18.17
C SER A 190 -14.23 -35.26 19.19
N GLY A 191 -13.87 -35.17 20.49
CA GLY A 191 -14.80 -34.83 21.57
C GLY A 191 -15.97 -35.82 21.80
N PRO A 192 -16.91 -35.47 22.69
CA PRO A 192 -18.05 -36.32 23.03
C PRO A 192 -19.12 -36.31 21.94
N ARG A 193 -19.74 -37.47 21.67
CA ARG A 193 -20.79 -37.61 20.63
C ARG A 193 -22.16 -37.06 21.03
N ASP A 194 -22.38 -36.89 22.33
CA ASP A 194 -23.69 -36.61 22.93
C ASP A 194 -23.78 -35.22 23.58
N ALA A 195 -22.73 -34.39 23.47
CA ALA A 195 -22.66 -33.06 24.06
C ALA A 195 -21.82 -32.10 23.18
N PRO A 196 -21.90 -30.78 23.42
CA PRO A 196 -21.02 -29.82 22.77
C PRO A 196 -19.55 -30.20 22.96
N ILE A 197 -18.73 -29.96 21.93
CA ILE A 197 -17.29 -30.28 22.00
C ILE A 197 -16.65 -29.43 23.11
N THR A 198 -15.97 -30.12 24.03
CA THR A 198 -15.31 -29.50 25.18
C THR A 198 -13.86 -29.94 25.26
N LEU A 199 -12.98 -29.01 25.60
CA LEU A 199 -11.55 -29.20 25.80
C LEU A 199 -11.23 -28.82 27.24
N TYR A 200 -10.51 -29.70 27.93
CA TYR A 200 -10.00 -29.43 29.27
C TYR A 200 -8.50 -29.25 29.19
N VAL A 201 -8.01 -28.18 29.83
CA VAL A 201 -6.58 -27.87 29.96
C VAL A 201 -6.31 -27.67 31.44
N VAL A 202 -5.34 -28.41 31.95
CA VAL A 202 -4.99 -28.41 33.37
C VAL A 202 -3.50 -28.21 33.51
N GLU A 203 -3.13 -27.29 34.39
CA GLU A 203 -1.74 -26.92 34.68
C GLU A 203 -1.44 -26.96 36.18
N ASN A 204 -0.20 -27.33 36.46
CA ASN A 204 0.42 -27.29 37.77
C ASN A 204 1.47 -26.17 37.83
N ASN A 205 1.28 -25.19 38.73
CA ASN A 205 2.24 -24.10 38.90
C ASN A 205 3.42 -24.44 39.82
N ASP A 206 3.46 -25.64 40.42
CA ASP A 206 4.58 -26.03 41.28
C ASP A 206 5.92 -26.03 40.50
N ASP A 207 6.92 -25.38 41.09
CA ASP A 207 8.30 -25.34 40.57
C ASP A 207 9.05 -26.68 40.75
N GLY A 208 8.36 -27.76 41.11
CA GLY A 208 8.90 -29.11 41.19
C GLY A 208 9.64 -29.46 42.49
N LEU A 209 9.57 -28.64 43.55
CA LEU A 209 10.07 -28.97 44.90
C LEU A 209 9.00 -28.72 45.95
N SER A 210 7.89 -29.45 45.88
CA SER A 210 6.93 -29.49 46.99
C SER A 210 7.24 -30.73 47.84
N ASP A 211 7.58 -30.52 49.12
CA ASP A 211 7.74 -31.59 50.14
C ASP A 211 6.41 -32.32 50.44
N SER A 212 5.30 -31.85 49.84
CA SER A 212 4.02 -32.51 49.96
C SER A 212 3.89 -33.67 48.97
N ASN A 213 3.51 -34.85 49.47
CA ASN A 213 3.17 -36.03 48.67
C ASN A 213 1.95 -35.81 47.74
N MET A 214 1.32 -34.63 47.76
CA MET A 214 0.09 -34.33 47.03
C MET A 214 0.42 -33.49 45.79
N LEU A 215 0.02 -33.96 44.62
CA LEU A 215 0.02 -33.16 43.41
C LEU A 215 -1.11 -32.12 43.52
N VAL A 216 -0.80 -30.83 43.41
CA VAL A 216 -1.81 -29.79 43.28
C VAL A 216 -1.85 -29.34 41.82
N LEU A 217 -3.00 -29.49 41.17
CA LEU A 217 -3.25 -28.92 39.86
C LEU A 217 -4.02 -27.60 40.10
N ASP A 218 -3.31 -26.49 39.91
CA ASP A 218 -3.75 -25.15 40.34
C ASP A 218 -4.77 -24.55 39.38
N SER A 219 -4.56 -24.76 38.08
CA SER A 219 -5.40 -24.20 37.03
C SER A 219 -6.16 -25.31 36.31
N PHE A 220 -7.49 -25.22 36.35
CA PHE A 220 -8.38 -26.07 35.56
C PHE A 220 -9.20 -25.19 34.65
N THR A 221 -8.97 -25.30 33.35
CA THR A 221 -9.69 -24.54 32.34
C THR A 221 -10.59 -25.47 31.52
N LYS A 222 -11.88 -25.16 31.51
CA LYS A 222 -12.88 -25.80 30.64
C LYS A 222 -13.19 -24.87 29.48
N CYS A 223 -12.90 -25.32 28.28
CA CYS A 223 -13.18 -24.62 27.03
C CYS A 223 -14.29 -25.34 26.26
N THR A 224 -15.30 -24.61 25.82
CA THR A 224 -16.47 -25.17 25.14
C THR A 224 -16.67 -24.49 23.79
N LEU A 225 -17.02 -25.28 22.76
CA LEU A 225 -17.23 -24.78 21.41
C LEU A 225 -18.61 -24.14 21.26
N TYR A 226 -18.64 -22.94 20.71
CA TYR A 226 -19.82 -22.16 20.35
C TYR A 226 -19.86 -21.91 18.85
N SER A 227 -21.07 -21.72 18.33
CA SER A 227 -21.27 -21.06 17.05
C SER A 227 -21.27 -19.54 17.26
N ALA A 228 -20.46 -18.82 16.50
CA ALA A 228 -20.36 -17.37 16.56
C ALA A 228 -20.45 -16.74 15.17
N SER A 229 -21.09 -15.58 15.10
CA SER A 229 -21.02 -14.70 13.94
C SER A 229 -19.83 -13.77 14.09
N TYR A 230 -18.95 -13.76 13.11
CA TYR A 230 -17.78 -12.90 13.06
C TYR A 230 -18.06 -11.70 12.16
N GLN A 231 -17.87 -10.50 12.71
CA GLN A 231 -17.78 -9.27 11.92
C GLN A 231 -16.32 -8.88 11.84
N THR A 232 -15.72 -9.03 10.66
CA THR A 232 -14.29 -8.80 10.45
C THR A 232 -14.05 -7.66 9.48
N GLU A 233 -13.23 -6.70 9.91
CA GLU A 233 -12.73 -5.61 9.09
C GLU A 233 -11.25 -5.89 8.79
N PHE A 234 -10.94 -6.07 7.51
CA PHE A 234 -9.59 -6.20 7.01
C PHE A 234 -9.12 -4.85 6.49
N SER A 235 -7.95 -4.41 6.95
CA SER A 235 -7.33 -3.15 6.54
C SER A 235 -5.88 -3.39 6.16
N TYR A 236 -5.48 -2.82 5.02
CA TYR A 236 -4.11 -2.86 4.54
C TYR A 236 -3.56 -1.45 4.51
N ARG A 237 -2.44 -1.25 5.19
CA ARG A 237 -1.69 0.01 5.16
C ARG A 237 -0.29 -0.29 4.63
N SER A 238 0.01 0.18 3.43
CA SER A 238 1.29 -0.02 2.76
C SER A 238 1.70 -1.51 2.67
N GLY A 239 0.73 -2.40 2.49
CA GLY A 239 0.94 -3.85 2.42
C GLY A 239 1.01 -4.57 3.77
N VAL A 240 0.94 -3.85 4.89
CA VAL A 240 0.80 -4.46 6.22
C VAL A 240 -0.68 -4.69 6.52
N GLN A 241 -1.01 -5.93 6.90
CA GLN A 241 -2.35 -6.37 7.23
C GLN A 241 -2.68 -6.06 8.69
N GLU A 242 -3.80 -5.39 8.91
CA GLU A 242 -4.41 -5.11 10.20
C GLU A 242 -5.83 -5.66 10.17
N ILE A 243 -6.20 -6.48 11.16
CA ILE A 243 -7.51 -7.12 11.22
C ILE A 243 -8.18 -6.73 12.52
N SER A 244 -9.38 -6.17 12.41
CA SER A 244 -10.26 -5.95 13.55
C SER A 244 -11.39 -6.96 13.46
N THR A 245 -11.57 -7.78 14.51
CA THR A 245 -12.59 -8.82 14.54
C THR A 245 -13.43 -8.71 15.79
N ILE A 246 -14.75 -8.73 15.62
CA ILE A 246 -15.70 -8.78 16.72
C ILE A 246 -16.45 -10.12 16.64
N PRO A 247 -16.14 -11.09 17.52
CA PRO A 247 -16.90 -12.33 17.60
C PRO A 247 -18.18 -12.12 18.42
N ILE A 248 -19.32 -12.40 17.80
CA ILE A 248 -20.63 -12.42 18.46
C ILE A 248 -21.00 -13.88 18.68
N ALA A 249 -20.76 -14.38 19.90
CA ALA A 249 -21.11 -15.75 20.27
C ALA A 249 -22.62 -15.87 20.44
N ASN A 250 -23.24 -16.80 19.71
CA ASN A 250 -24.68 -16.97 19.66
C ASN A 250 -25.13 -18.10 20.59
N GLU A 251 -24.81 -19.34 20.25
CA GLU A 251 -25.27 -20.56 20.93
C GLU A 251 -24.14 -21.59 21.06
N PRO A 252 -24.14 -22.44 22.11
CA PRO A 252 -23.20 -23.56 22.20
C PRO A 252 -23.38 -24.49 20.99
N SER A 253 -22.28 -25.08 20.52
CA SER A 253 -22.32 -25.99 19.37
C SER A 253 -23.28 -27.16 19.61
N GLU A 254 -24.09 -27.51 18.61
CA GLU A 254 -24.84 -28.77 18.64
C GLU A 254 -23.85 -29.95 18.66
N PRO A 255 -24.18 -31.07 19.33
CA PRO A 255 -23.36 -32.29 19.27
C PRO A 255 -23.37 -32.81 17.83
N TRP A 256 -22.26 -32.65 17.11
CA TRP A 256 -22.13 -33.08 15.73
C TRP A 256 -21.70 -34.54 15.66
N LEU A 257 -22.44 -35.34 14.88
CA LEU A 257 -22.07 -36.73 14.63
C LEU A 257 -20.83 -36.78 13.71
N GLN A 258 -19.68 -37.04 14.33
CA GLN A 258 -18.51 -37.74 13.78
C GLN A 258 -17.54 -36.89 12.94
N SER A 259 -16.31 -36.71 13.46
CA SER A 259 -15.12 -36.40 12.67
C SER A 259 -14.32 -37.65 12.32
N VAL A 260 -13.71 -37.61 11.14
CA VAL A 260 -12.70 -38.52 10.57
C VAL A 260 -12.96 -40.02 10.81
N GLY A 261 -13.94 -40.57 10.10
CA GLY A 261 -14.26 -42.00 10.02
C GLY A 261 -14.80 -42.38 8.64
N THR A 262 -15.19 -43.65 8.44
CA THR A 262 -15.75 -44.13 7.16
C THR A 262 -16.94 -43.28 6.72
N MET A 263 -16.79 -42.65 5.56
CA MET A 263 -17.72 -41.68 5.00
C MET A 263 -19.13 -42.28 4.84
N SER A 264 -20.14 -41.69 5.49
CA SER A 264 -21.55 -42.06 5.34
C SER A 264 -22.30 -40.98 4.57
N THR A 265 -23.03 -41.38 3.53
CA THR A 265 -23.76 -40.46 2.61
C THR A 265 -24.89 -39.68 3.27
N LYS A 266 -25.35 -40.09 4.46
CA LYS A 266 -26.42 -39.41 5.20
C LYS A 266 -25.94 -38.14 5.94
N THR A 267 -24.65 -38.01 6.21
CA THR A 267 -24.06 -36.93 7.01
C THR A 267 -23.84 -35.64 6.18
N PHE A 268 -23.67 -35.78 4.87
CA PHE A 268 -23.44 -34.64 3.96
C PHE A 268 -24.65 -33.69 3.85
N ASN A 269 -25.87 -34.20 4.13
CA ASN A 269 -27.11 -33.41 4.03
C ASN A 269 -27.27 -32.34 5.12
N LYS A 270 -26.40 -32.31 6.15
CA LYS A 270 -26.38 -31.29 7.21
C LYS A 270 -24.98 -30.62 7.32
N GLY A 271 -24.45 -30.17 6.19
CA GLY A 271 -23.06 -29.73 5.98
C GLY A 271 -22.55 -28.48 6.73
N VAL A 272 -23.16 -28.06 7.86
CA VAL A 272 -22.73 -26.87 8.61
C VAL A 272 -21.76 -27.22 9.77
N GLY A 273 -21.78 -28.44 10.30
CA GLY A 273 -20.96 -28.83 11.47
C GLY A 273 -19.55 -29.35 11.18
N VAL A 274 -19.30 -29.90 9.99
CA VAL A 274 -18.02 -30.55 9.65
C VAL A 274 -16.83 -29.57 9.64
N PRO A 275 -16.95 -28.35 9.09
CA PRO A 275 -15.86 -27.36 9.15
C PRO A 275 -15.54 -26.92 10.58
N PHE A 276 -16.57 -26.77 11.43
CA PHE A 276 -16.43 -26.34 12.83
C PHE A 276 -15.67 -27.39 13.63
N GLN A 277 -16.02 -28.66 13.44
CA GLN A 277 -15.34 -29.78 14.06
C GLN A 277 -13.92 -29.94 13.52
N ALA A 278 -13.69 -29.78 12.21
CA ALA A 278 -12.35 -29.85 11.64
C ALA A 278 -11.40 -28.79 12.23
N VAL A 279 -11.88 -27.57 12.46
CA VAL A 279 -11.11 -26.50 13.12
C VAL A 279 -10.81 -26.85 14.58
N MET A 280 -11.80 -27.37 15.32
CA MET A 280 -11.59 -27.82 16.70
C MET A 280 -10.67 -29.01 16.82
N ASP A 281 -10.78 -29.99 15.93
CA ASP A 281 -9.92 -31.16 15.89
C ASP A 281 -8.48 -30.75 15.55
N ALA A 282 -8.29 -29.85 14.59
CA ALA A 282 -6.96 -29.33 14.26
C ALA A 282 -6.33 -28.59 15.46
N PHE A 283 -7.09 -27.69 16.10
CA PHE A 283 -6.62 -26.95 17.27
C PHE A 283 -6.34 -27.87 18.47
N SER A 284 -7.26 -28.79 18.75
CA SER A 284 -7.13 -29.71 19.88
C SER A 284 -6.05 -30.76 19.65
N SER A 285 -5.81 -31.23 18.43
CA SER A 285 -4.69 -32.14 18.14
C SER A 285 -3.32 -31.54 18.48
N MET A 286 -3.22 -30.21 18.46
CA MET A 286 -2.02 -29.52 18.89
C MET A 286 -1.92 -29.46 20.42
N LEU A 287 -3.04 -29.29 21.12
CA LEU A 287 -3.12 -29.13 22.58
C LEU A 287 -3.08 -30.46 23.34
N ILE A 288 -3.82 -31.46 22.86
CA ILE A 288 -4.02 -32.76 23.51
C ILE A 288 -2.66 -33.42 23.79
N GLY A 289 -2.57 -33.99 24.98
CA GLY A 289 -1.38 -34.68 25.47
C GLY A 289 -1.04 -34.23 26.88
N SER A 290 0.15 -34.64 27.32
CA SER A 290 0.62 -34.39 28.67
C SER A 290 2.09 -34.00 28.74
N ALA A 291 2.46 -33.26 29.78
CA ALA A 291 3.83 -33.07 30.18
C ALA A 291 4.07 -33.63 31.57
N LEU A 292 5.14 -34.40 31.72
CA LEU A 292 5.58 -34.96 32.99
C LEU A 292 6.87 -34.30 33.45
N ILE A 293 6.93 -33.98 34.73
CA ILE A 293 8.12 -33.47 35.42
C ILE A 293 8.55 -34.44 36.50
N ASN A 294 9.86 -34.57 36.68
CA ASN A 294 10.38 -35.29 37.83
C ASN A 294 10.41 -34.35 39.05
N ARG A 295 9.66 -34.68 40.10
CA ARG A 295 9.61 -33.94 41.37
C ARG A 295 10.77 -34.27 42.31
N ASN A 296 11.46 -35.39 42.11
CA ASN A 296 12.53 -35.85 43.00
C ASN A 296 13.91 -35.31 42.61
N ILE A 297 14.10 -34.98 41.32
CA ILE A 297 15.39 -34.56 40.78
C ILE A 297 15.24 -33.20 40.09
N GLN A 298 15.83 -32.17 40.70
CA GLN A 298 15.85 -30.83 40.13
C GLN A 298 16.64 -30.83 38.80
N GLY A 299 16.01 -30.38 37.72
CA GLY A 299 16.63 -30.33 36.38
C GLY A 299 16.63 -31.65 35.60
N ALA A 300 15.92 -32.67 36.08
CA ALA A 300 15.68 -33.88 35.29
C ALA A 300 14.94 -33.59 33.97
N PRO A 301 15.16 -34.41 32.92
CA PRO A 301 14.55 -34.21 31.62
C PRO A 301 13.02 -34.29 31.74
N ARG A 302 12.34 -33.31 31.14
CA ARG A 302 10.88 -33.30 31.06
C ARG A 302 10.43 -34.22 29.94
N ILE A 303 9.33 -34.93 30.17
CA ILE A 303 8.73 -35.79 29.16
C ILE A 303 7.53 -35.03 28.60
N ILE A 304 7.66 -34.49 27.39
CA ILE A 304 6.59 -33.75 26.72
C ILE A 304 5.99 -34.63 25.65
N GLN A 305 4.71 -34.98 25.80
CA GLN A 305 3.94 -35.82 24.90
C GLN A 305 2.79 -35.02 24.28
N THR A 306 3.08 -33.80 23.85
CA THR A 306 2.12 -32.90 23.18
C THR A 306 2.86 -32.04 22.15
N GLN A 307 2.15 -31.67 21.09
CA GLN A 307 2.69 -30.75 20.08
C GLN A 307 2.77 -29.31 20.58
N VAL A 308 2.08 -28.95 21.67
CA VAL A 308 2.24 -27.61 22.29
C VAL A 308 3.68 -27.32 22.64
N GLY A 309 4.47 -28.33 23.03
CA GLY A 309 5.85 -28.17 23.47
C GLY A 309 6.78 -27.47 22.48
N ILE A 310 6.43 -27.40 21.19
CA ILE A 310 7.21 -26.70 20.16
C ILE A 310 6.66 -25.30 19.82
N THR A 311 5.62 -24.86 20.51
CA THR A 311 4.91 -23.59 20.25
C THR A 311 5.23 -22.54 21.32
N ASN A 312 4.92 -21.26 21.04
CA ASN A 312 5.06 -20.21 22.05
C ASN A 312 4.05 -20.36 23.21
N LEU A 313 2.94 -21.06 23.00
CA LEU A 313 2.01 -21.43 24.06
C LEU A 313 2.67 -22.32 25.12
N ALA A 314 3.71 -23.09 24.77
CA ALA A 314 4.47 -23.85 25.77
C ALA A 314 5.09 -22.97 26.86
N LYS A 315 5.46 -21.73 26.51
CA LYS A 315 6.01 -20.77 27.46
C LYS A 315 4.92 -20.26 28.41
N ASP A 316 3.74 -19.96 27.87
CA ASP A 316 2.62 -19.43 28.64
C ASP A 316 2.00 -20.53 29.52
N LEU A 317 1.86 -21.76 29.03
CA LEU A 317 1.46 -22.93 29.83
C LEU A 317 2.61 -23.50 30.68
N MET A 318 3.68 -22.71 30.90
CA MET A 318 4.88 -23.02 31.68
C MET A 318 5.47 -24.44 31.46
N PHE A 319 5.33 -25.05 30.28
CA PHE A 319 5.86 -26.38 29.96
C PHE A 319 7.37 -26.49 30.20
N PHE A 320 8.09 -25.37 30.13
CA PHE A 320 9.52 -25.26 30.40
C PHE A 320 9.87 -24.64 31.77
N GLY A 321 8.87 -24.31 32.59
CA GLY A 321 9.01 -23.66 33.89
C GLY A 321 9.48 -22.20 33.77
N LYS A 322 9.85 -21.59 34.91
CA LYS A 322 10.25 -20.17 34.97
C LYS A 322 11.52 -19.81 34.19
N GLN A 323 12.24 -20.77 33.58
CA GLN A 323 13.49 -20.51 32.86
C GLN A 323 13.37 -19.53 31.69
N PHE A 324 12.18 -19.35 31.12
CA PHE A 324 11.93 -18.42 30.01
C PHE A 324 10.94 -17.28 30.35
N SER A 325 10.44 -17.20 31.59
CA SER A 325 9.48 -16.18 32.01
C SER A 325 10.22 -14.97 32.60
N ASN A 326 10.47 -13.96 31.77
CA ASN A 326 11.10 -12.69 32.17
C ASN A 326 10.09 -11.55 32.42
N GLN A 327 8.80 -11.83 32.58
CA GLN A 327 7.80 -10.78 32.81
C GLN A 327 7.02 -11.01 34.12
N PRO A 328 7.18 -10.10 35.11
CA PRO A 328 6.25 -10.00 36.23
C PRO A 328 5.05 -9.15 35.79
N GLY A 329 3.83 -9.71 35.83
CA GLY A 329 2.61 -8.90 35.96
C GLY A 329 1.60 -8.86 34.80
N ALA A 330 1.42 -9.94 34.03
CA ALA A 330 0.14 -10.18 33.38
C ALA A 330 -0.54 -11.35 34.11
N GLY A 331 -1.73 -11.15 34.64
CA GLY A 331 -2.50 -12.25 35.25
C GLY A 331 -2.62 -13.39 34.24
N HIS A 332 -2.21 -14.59 34.63
CA HIS A 332 -2.22 -15.81 33.81
C HIS A 332 -3.66 -16.29 33.60
N GLU A 333 -4.45 -15.57 32.80
CA GLU A 333 -5.76 -16.03 32.38
C GLU A 333 -5.62 -16.91 31.13
N ILE A 334 -5.17 -18.15 31.34
CA ILE A 334 -5.17 -19.23 30.32
C ILE A 334 -6.50 -19.28 29.54
N PRO A 335 -7.68 -19.09 30.16
CA PRO A 335 -8.93 -19.01 29.43
C PRO A 335 -8.92 -17.97 28.30
N ARG A 336 -8.47 -16.74 28.55
CA ARG A 336 -8.42 -15.66 27.55
C ARG A 336 -7.40 -15.93 26.46
N LEU A 337 -6.27 -16.52 26.83
CA LEU A 337 -5.22 -16.89 25.88
C LEU A 337 -5.72 -17.94 24.88
N LEU A 338 -6.34 -19.01 25.38
CA LEU A 338 -6.92 -20.06 24.54
C LEU A 338 -8.04 -19.53 23.63
N GLU A 339 -8.90 -18.63 24.14
CA GLU A 339 -9.92 -17.96 23.33
C GLU A 339 -9.32 -17.14 22.19
N ASN A 340 -8.31 -16.31 22.48
CA ASN A 340 -7.65 -15.46 21.48
C ASN A 340 -6.87 -16.29 20.44
N MET A 341 -6.23 -17.37 20.87
CA MET A 341 -5.50 -18.26 19.98
C MET A 341 -6.45 -19.03 19.06
N PHE A 342 -7.56 -19.52 19.60
CA PHE A 342 -8.59 -20.19 18.81
C PHE A 342 -9.27 -19.23 17.83
N LEU A 343 -9.51 -17.99 18.24
CA LEU A 343 -10.00 -16.91 17.37
C LEU A 343 -9.06 -16.71 16.16
N ASN A 344 -7.77 -16.55 16.40
CA ASN A 344 -6.78 -16.34 15.33
C ASN A 344 -6.63 -17.57 14.42
N THR A 345 -6.72 -18.76 14.99
CA THR A 345 -6.72 -20.04 14.25
C THR A 345 -7.94 -20.14 13.35
N THR A 346 -9.12 -19.83 13.88
CA THR A 346 -10.39 -19.85 13.13
C THR A 346 -10.36 -18.84 11.99
N LEU A 347 -9.91 -17.61 12.23
CA LEU A 347 -9.76 -16.59 11.18
C LEU A 347 -8.82 -17.05 10.07
N SER A 348 -7.73 -17.71 10.45
CA SER A 348 -6.74 -18.25 9.51
C SER A 348 -7.31 -19.42 8.69
N LEU A 349 -8.07 -20.33 9.29
CA LEU A 349 -8.60 -21.51 8.61
C LEU A 349 -9.86 -21.20 7.78
N MET A 350 -10.77 -20.33 8.24
CA MET A 350 -12.02 -20.03 7.54
C MET A 350 -11.85 -19.11 6.32
N SER A 351 -10.71 -18.44 6.20
CA SER A 351 -10.29 -17.77 4.96
C SER A 351 -9.97 -18.74 3.80
N GLN A 352 -9.99 -20.06 4.03
CA GLN A 352 -9.87 -21.05 2.97
C GLN A 352 -11.18 -21.21 2.19
N ALA A 353 -11.06 -21.19 0.87
CA ALA A 353 -12.20 -21.40 -0.04
C ALA A 353 -12.84 -22.79 0.08
N GLU A 354 -12.11 -23.79 0.62
CA GLU A 354 -12.56 -25.18 0.72
C GLU A 354 -13.42 -25.45 1.97
N LEU A 355 -13.25 -24.63 3.02
CA LEU A 355 -14.06 -24.68 4.23
C LEU A 355 -15.31 -23.77 4.14
N ASN A 356 -15.45 -23.00 3.06
CA ASN A 356 -16.62 -22.20 2.76
C ASN A 356 -17.33 -22.73 1.48
N PRO A 357 -18.43 -23.50 1.63
CA PRO A 357 -19.11 -24.14 0.50
C PRO A 357 -19.85 -23.15 -0.42
N THR A 358 -19.94 -21.86 -0.07
CA THR A 358 -20.70 -20.85 -0.80
C THR A 358 -19.82 -19.93 -1.64
N ALA A 359 -19.31 -20.43 -2.77
CA ALA A 359 -18.68 -19.63 -3.84
C ALA A 359 -17.45 -18.78 -3.38
N PRO A 360 -16.62 -18.23 -4.28
CA PRO A 360 -15.64 -17.23 -3.86
C PRO A 360 -16.38 -16.03 -3.26
N ILE A 361 -16.10 -15.73 -1.98
CA ILE A 361 -16.75 -14.62 -1.28
C ILE A 361 -16.40 -13.32 -2.02
N GLN A 362 -17.41 -12.69 -2.62
CA GLN A 362 -17.25 -11.39 -3.26
C GLN A 362 -17.40 -10.32 -2.18
N ALA A 363 -16.29 -9.66 -1.84
CA ALA A 363 -16.33 -8.52 -0.94
C ALA A 363 -16.29 -7.20 -1.71
N ARG A 364 -16.87 -6.17 -1.09
CA ARG A 364 -16.71 -4.78 -1.52
C ARG A 364 -15.37 -4.29 -0.96
N ILE A 365 -14.36 -4.23 -1.83
CA ILE A 365 -13.01 -3.78 -1.48
C ILE A 365 -12.90 -2.30 -1.78
N GLU A 366 -12.65 -1.50 -0.75
CA GLU A 366 -12.32 -0.09 -0.86
C GLU A 366 -10.81 0.05 -1.02
N THR A 367 -10.35 0.64 -2.11
CA THR A 367 -8.90 0.79 -2.40
C THR A 367 -8.50 2.25 -2.39
N GLU A 368 -7.35 2.56 -1.79
CA GLU A 368 -6.75 3.89 -1.83
C GLU A 368 -5.46 3.87 -2.66
N VAL A 369 -5.48 4.46 -3.85
CA VAL A 369 -4.30 4.53 -4.72
C VAL A 369 -3.80 5.97 -4.80
N TYR A 370 -2.53 6.17 -4.47
CA TYR A 370 -1.87 7.46 -4.69
C TYR A 370 -1.60 7.63 -6.18
N GLN A 371 -2.23 8.63 -6.79
CA GLN A 371 -1.99 9.01 -8.17
C GLN A 371 -1.43 10.43 -8.25
N ASN A 372 -0.48 10.63 -9.16
CA ASN A 372 0.06 11.94 -9.46
C ASN A 372 -0.89 12.64 -10.41
N ILE A 373 -1.62 13.65 -9.92
CA ILE A 373 -2.46 14.50 -10.75
C ILE A 373 -1.66 15.73 -11.17
N TYR A 374 -1.53 15.92 -12.47
CA TYR A 374 -0.90 17.10 -13.06
C TYR A 374 -1.94 18.22 -13.11
N THR A 375 -1.80 19.20 -12.20
CA THR A 375 -2.69 20.36 -12.18
C THR A 375 -2.00 21.56 -12.81
N TYR A 376 -2.68 22.18 -13.79
CA TYR A 376 -2.24 23.45 -14.37
C TYR A 376 -2.67 24.61 -13.49
N SER A 377 -1.75 25.53 -13.24
CA SER A 377 -2.07 26.79 -12.56
C SER A 377 -2.59 27.81 -13.59
N VAL A 378 -3.84 28.25 -13.40
CA VAL A 378 -4.57 29.09 -14.37
C VAL A 378 -3.92 30.48 -14.51
N ALA A 379 -3.46 31.08 -13.41
CA ALA A 379 -2.90 32.43 -13.39
C ALA A 379 -1.64 32.61 -14.28
N PRO A 380 -0.54 31.84 -14.09
CA PRO A 380 0.64 32.00 -14.93
C PRO A 380 0.40 31.59 -16.39
N LEU A 381 -0.55 30.68 -16.63
CA LEU A 381 -0.97 30.29 -17.97
C LEU A 381 -1.57 31.49 -18.72
N TRP A 382 -2.54 32.18 -18.11
CA TRP A 382 -3.14 33.40 -18.70
C TRP A 382 -2.12 34.52 -18.89
N ILE A 383 -1.21 34.73 -17.94
CA ILE A 383 -0.16 35.75 -18.05
C ILE A 383 0.75 35.46 -19.25
N ALA A 384 1.22 34.21 -19.39
CA ALA A 384 2.10 33.82 -20.50
C ALA A 384 1.41 33.95 -21.86
N TYR A 385 0.18 33.46 -22.00
CA TYR A 385 -0.58 33.56 -23.24
C TYR A 385 -0.98 35.01 -23.56
N GLY A 386 -1.41 35.79 -22.56
CA GLY A 386 -1.78 37.19 -22.74
C GLY A 386 -0.61 38.06 -23.20
N VAL A 387 0.57 37.90 -22.59
CA VAL A 387 1.79 38.60 -23.00
C VAL A 387 2.20 38.20 -24.42
N ALA A 388 2.15 36.91 -24.76
CA ALA A 388 2.48 36.44 -26.10
C ALA A 388 1.55 37.04 -27.17
N VAL A 389 0.23 37.00 -26.94
CA VAL A 389 -0.76 37.59 -27.86
C VAL A 389 -0.53 39.10 -27.99
N GLY A 390 -0.32 39.81 -26.89
CA GLY A 390 -0.02 41.25 -26.92
C GLY A 390 1.21 41.59 -27.76
N ILE A 391 2.31 40.85 -27.58
CA ILE A 391 3.54 41.02 -28.38
C ILE A 391 3.27 40.74 -29.87
N THR A 392 2.47 39.71 -30.19
CA THR A 392 2.15 39.39 -31.60
C THR A 392 1.42 40.54 -32.27
N ILE A 393 0.38 41.07 -31.63
CA ILE A 393 -0.45 42.16 -32.17
C ILE A 393 0.42 43.40 -32.38
N LEU A 394 1.25 43.76 -31.40
CA LEU A 394 2.14 44.91 -31.48
C LEU A 394 3.19 44.76 -32.59
N SER A 395 3.77 43.57 -32.78
CA SER A 395 4.73 43.35 -33.86
C SER A 395 4.09 43.47 -35.25
N VAL A 396 2.86 42.97 -35.42
CA VAL A 396 2.13 43.03 -36.69
C VAL A 396 1.70 44.46 -37.00
N THR A 397 1.23 45.23 -36.01
CA THR A 397 0.82 46.63 -36.23
C THR A 397 2.02 47.52 -36.58
N ILE A 398 3.17 47.34 -35.93
CA ILE A 398 4.39 48.10 -36.29
C ILE A 398 4.91 47.70 -37.67
N GLY A 399 4.93 46.39 -37.97
CA GLY A 399 5.38 45.89 -39.27
C GLY A 399 4.50 46.38 -40.42
N THR A 400 3.18 46.29 -40.26
CA THR A 400 2.22 46.78 -41.27
C THR A 400 2.30 48.30 -41.43
N TRP A 401 2.40 49.05 -40.34
CA TRP A 401 2.58 50.51 -40.38
C TRP A 401 3.86 50.91 -41.13
N ALA A 402 4.99 50.25 -40.86
CA ALA A 402 6.25 50.54 -41.54
C ALA A 402 6.19 50.28 -43.06
N VAL A 403 5.49 49.21 -43.48
CA VAL A 403 5.32 48.89 -44.91
C VAL A 403 4.42 49.92 -45.60
N VAL A 404 3.33 50.36 -44.96
CA VAL A 404 2.42 51.36 -45.53
C VAL A 404 3.12 52.71 -45.74
N VAL A 405 3.95 53.14 -44.78
CA VAL A 405 4.68 54.42 -44.87
C VAL A 405 5.78 54.39 -45.93
N THR A 406 6.40 53.24 -46.17
CA THR A 406 7.53 53.11 -47.10
C THR A 406 7.15 52.61 -48.49
N GLY A 407 5.92 52.14 -48.68
CA GLY A 407 5.37 51.65 -49.95
C GLY A 407 6.07 50.40 -50.53
N SER A 408 6.97 49.76 -49.78
CA SER A 408 7.80 48.64 -50.26
C SER A 408 8.46 47.88 -49.11
N SER A 409 8.71 46.58 -49.29
CA SER A 409 9.37 45.73 -48.29
C SER A 409 10.89 45.69 -48.51
N TYR A 410 11.65 45.92 -47.43
CA TYR A 410 13.11 45.94 -47.43
C TYR A 410 13.69 44.77 -46.65
N SER A 411 14.84 44.26 -47.09
CA SER A 411 15.59 43.22 -46.39
C SER A 411 16.96 43.75 -45.98
N SER A 412 17.54 43.20 -44.92
CA SER A 412 18.91 43.51 -44.47
C SER A 412 20.02 43.01 -45.42
N ARG A 413 19.69 42.40 -46.57
CA ARG A 413 20.67 41.86 -47.52
C ARG A 413 21.49 42.97 -48.18
N PHE A 414 22.78 42.70 -48.40
CA PHE A 414 23.73 43.62 -49.06
C PHE A 414 23.21 44.18 -50.39
N SER A 415 22.50 43.37 -51.19
CA SER A 415 21.88 43.80 -52.44
C SER A 415 20.83 44.90 -52.27
N THR A 416 20.11 44.93 -51.14
CA THR A 416 19.12 45.98 -50.81
C THR A 416 19.80 47.27 -50.40
N ILE A 417 20.87 47.17 -49.58
CA ILE A 417 21.69 48.30 -49.17
C ILE A 417 22.32 48.97 -50.40
N LEU A 418 22.86 48.17 -51.32
CA LEU A 418 23.47 48.64 -52.56
C LEU A 418 22.45 49.37 -53.45
N ARG A 419 21.23 48.83 -53.60
CA ARG A 419 20.15 49.47 -54.39
C ARG A 419 19.78 50.86 -53.86
N LEU A 420 19.78 51.07 -52.54
CA LEU A 420 19.48 52.36 -51.94
C LEU A 420 20.66 53.34 -52.08
N ALA A 421 21.89 52.88 -51.90
CA ALA A 421 23.10 53.71 -52.04
C ALA A 421 23.29 54.23 -53.47
N PHE A 422 23.00 53.41 -54.48
CA PHE A 422 23.08 53.83 -55.90
C PHE A 422 21.94 54.77 -56.31
N ASN A 423 20.72 54.60 -55.76
CA ASN A 423 19.57 55.43 -56.14
C ASN A 423 19.71 56.90 -55.66
N ILE A 424 20.43 57.14 -54.57
CA ILE A 424 20.68 58.49 -54.03
C ILE A 424 21.78 59.24 -54.81
N ARG A 425 22.69 58.52 -55.50
CA ARG A 425 23.84 59.12 -56.21
C ARG A 425 23.57 59.40 -57.70
N LEU A 426 22.65 58.66 -58.32
CA LEU A 426 22.35 58.81 -59.76
C LEU A 426 21.47 60.04 -60.07
N SER A 427 20.60 60.46 -59.15
CA SER A 427 19.70 61.62 -59.35
C SER A 427 20.44 62.97 -59.41
N LYS A 428 21.70 63.04 -58.94
CA LYS A 428 22.51 64.27 -58.95
C LYS A 428 23.29 64.53 -60.23
N TYR A 429 23.37 63.57 -61.16
CA TYR A 429 24.20 63.69 -62.38
C TYR A 429 23.42 63.65 -63.71
N LEU A 430 22.10 63.50 -63.68
CA LEU A 430 21.25 63.46 -64.89
C LEU A 430 20.56 64.80 -65.21
N HIS A 431 21.29 65.91 -65.06
CA HIS A 431 20.92 67.15 -65.74
C HIS A 431 22.08 67.70 -66.59
N ARG A 432 21.82 67.63 -67.90
CA ARG A 432 22.46 68.37 -69.01
C ARG A 432 23.72 67.74 -69.64
N ALA A 433 23.49 66.94 -70.69
CA ALA A 433 24.40 66.85 -71.83
C ALA A 433 23.60 67.19 -73.11
N PRO A 434 23.95 68.25 -73.85
CA PRO A 434 23.35 68.53 -75.15
C PRO A 434 23.85 67.54 -76.19
N GLY A 435 22.93 67.02 -76.99
CA GLY A 435 23.21 66.09 -78.07
C GLY A 435 24.01 66.73 -79.21
N HIS A 436 24.99 65.99 -79.70
CA HIS A 436 25.47 66.10 -81.07
C HIS A 436 25.77 64.69 -81.60
N TRP A 437 24.81 64.15 -82.34
CA TRP A 437 25.03 62.96 -83.16
C TRP A 437 25.79 63.37 -84.42
N ARG A 438 26.98 62.81 -84.63
CA ARG A 438 27.68 62.85 -85.93
C ARG A 438 27.92 61.40 -86.36
N ARG A 439 27.11 60.92 -87.31
CA ARG A 439 27.40 59.70 -88.08
C ARG A 439 28.68 59.92 -88.89
N ARG A 440 29.60 58.96 -88.86
CA ARG A 440 30.50 58.70 -89.98
C ARG A 440 30.59 57.19 -90.21
N SER A 441 30.26 56.82 -91.44
CA SER A 441 30.46 55.54 -92.10
C SER A 441 31.89 55.44 -92.65
N ALA A 442 32.48 54.26 -92.52
CA ALA A 442 33.42 53.60 -93.44
C ALA A 442 33.67 52.21 -92.80
N THR A 443 33.48 51.08 -93.45
CA THR A 443 33.54 50.73 -94.89
C THR A 443 32.30 49.98 -95.36
#